data_AF-A0A7Y6AHJ5-F1
#
_entry.id   AF-A0A7Y6AHJ5-F1
#
_cell.length_a   1.000
_cell.length_b   1.000
_cell.length_c   1.000
_cell.angle_alpha   90.00
_cell.angle_beta   90.00
_cell.angle_gamma   90.00
#
_symmetry.space_group_name_H-M   'P 1'
#
loop_
_entity.id
_entity.type
_entity.pdbx_description
1 polymer ?
#
loop_
_entity_poly.entity_id
_entity_poly.type
_entity_poly.pdbx_seq_one_letter_code
_entity_poly.pdbx_strand_id
1 'polypeptide(L)'
;ARLRARLPRQTGSAGALGRLEDIAVWLAVVQGGETVRPIAAPRVVLFAGDHGVAARDVSALAPGHTAHAVREAAAGGGAVGLLAGLHGAGVRVVDMAVDTDPALLPEAVTRYRVRHSSGSIDRHDALTTAQAEQAFQTGMDIADAEIDGGADLLVVGDIGVGNTTAAAVLIGALTGTDAAAAIGRGSGIDDATWIRKCAAIRDALRRARPVLGEPLRLLAVSGGADYAAMSGFLLRAAIRRTPVLLDGIASAASALVVQRIAYRTPDWWLAGHVTPEPSHAKALDRMALEPLLDYKLRYGEATGALLALPIVQAAACLAAELPVEDEKADEDAAPSLTKQTTPTDAGDAEADSTADDPWLTDDTAIEAGGEPPSPAPDAPPPAGPEAAGRRALADDAAGPRVIEYGGSGGGFVPGPGDDSGPAGVSTPTR
;
A
#
# COMPACT_ATOMS: atom_id res chain seq x y z
N ALA A 1 -12.50 -22.55 -10.03
CA ALA A 1 -12.38 -23.93 -10.56
C ALA A 1 -12.15 -23.93 -12.07
N ARG A 2 -13.09 -23.42 -12.87
CA ARG A 2 -12.96 -23.37 -14.34
C ARG A 2 -11.70 -22.64 -14.80
N LEU A 3 -11.42 -21.43 -14.30
CA LEU A 3 -10.20 -20.70 -14.65
C LEU A 3 -8.91 -21.45 -14.26
N ARG A 4 -8.87 -22.11 -13.08
CA ARG A 4 -7.74 -22.96 -12.68
C ARG A 4 -7.50 -24.16 -13.59
N ALA A 5 -8.54 -24.68 -14.26
CA ALA A 5 -8.40 -25.74 -15.24
C ALA A 5 -7.96 -25.20 -16.63
N ARG A 6 -8.28 -23.93 -16.92
CA ARG A 6 -7.91 -23.26 -18.18
C ARG A 6 -6.46 -22.78 -18.17
N LEU A 7 -5.99 -22.19 -17.06
CA LEU A 7 -4.65 -21.59 -16.97
C LEU A 7 -3.51 -22.55 -17.37
N PRO A 8 -3.43 -23.80 -16.89
CA PRO A 8 -2.39 -24.74 -17.31
C PRO A 8 -2.38 -25.04 -18.80
N ARG A 9 -3.56 -25.00 -19.44
CA ARG A 9 -3.69 -25.19 -20.89
C ARG A 9 -3.26 -23.94 -21.67
N GLN A 10 -3.20 -22.77 -21.04
CA GLN A 10 -2.69 -21.54 -21.67
C GLN A 10 -1.16 -21.41 -21.50
N THR A 11 -0.59 -22.00 -20.44
CA THR A 11 0.82 -21.84 -20.07
C THR A 11 1.67 -23.08 -20.32
N GLY A 12 1.07 -24.20 -20.70
CA GLY A 12 1.72 -25.51 -20.86
C GLY A 12 2.07 -26.23 -19.54
N SER A 13 1.88 -25.57 -18.39
CA SER A 13 2.11 -26.16 -17.07
C SER A 13 1.34 -25.42 -15.97
N ALA A 14 0.80 -26.15 -15.00
CA ALA A 14 0.09 -25.56 -13.86
C ALA A 14 1.04 -24.78 -12.95
N GLY A 15 0.65 -23.56 -12.55
CA GLY A 15 1.46 -22.72 -11.68
C GLY A 15 2.64 -22.04 -12.37
N ALA A 16 2.75 -22.12 -13.69
CA ALA A 16 3.86 -21.52 -14.44
C ALA A 16 3.91 -19.99 -14.29
N LEU A 17 2.77 -19.32 -14.08
CA LEU A 17 2.72 -17.88 -13.81
C LEU A 17 2.68 -17.56 -12.31
N GLY A 18 2.81 -18.57 -11.45
CA GLY A 18 2.83 -18.46 -9.99
C GLY A 18 1.66 -17.62 -9.48
N ARG A 19 1.98 -16.57 -8.71
CA ARG A 19 1.00 -15.71 -8.05
C ARG A 19 0.09 -14.93 -9.01
N LEU A 20 0.48 -14.73 -10.26
CA LEU A 20 -0.40 -14.11 -11.26
C LEU A 20 -1.64 -14.98 -11.53
N GLU A 21 -1.52 -16.31 -11.43
CA GLU A 21 -2.66 -17.22 -11.56
C GLU A 21 -3.67 -17.01 -10.43
N ASP A 22 -3.19 -16.81 -9.20
CA ASP A 22 -4.05 -16.55 -8.05
C ASP A 22 -4.77 -15.19 -8.18
N ILE A 23 -4.08 -14.16 -8.66
CA ILE A 23 -4.69 -12.85 -8.94
C ILE A 23 -5.74 -12.96 -10.04
N ALA A 24 -5.44 -13.69 -11.12
CA ALA A 24 -6.40 -13.94 -12.20
C ALA A 24 -7.64 -14.71 -11.70
N VAL A 25 -7.45 -15.73 -10.86
CA VAL A 25 -8.54 -16.47 -10.22
C VAL A 25 -9.37 -15.57 -9.33
N TRP A 26 -8.73 -14.74 -8.50
CA TRP A 26 -9.43 -13.77 -7.68
C TRP A 26 -10.24 -12.77 -8.54
N LEU A 27 -9.65 -12.22 -9.60
CA LEU A 27 -10.31 -11.32 -10.55
C LEU A 27 -11.56 -11.96 -11.18
N ALA A 28 -11.46 -13.21 -11.65
CA ALA A 28 -12.62 -13.91 -12.21
C ALA A 28 -13.75 -14.08 -11.18
N VAL A 29 -13.41 -14.37 -9.92
CA VAL A 29 -14.37 -14.53 -8.83
C VAL A 29 -15.07 -13.21 -8.52
N VAL A 30 -14.33 -12.12 -8.31
CA VAL A 30 -14.91 -10.81 -7.97
C VAL A 30 -15.70 -10.23 -9.14
N GLN A 31 -15.24 -10.41 -10.37
CA GLN A 31 -15.95 -9.99 -11.58
C GLN A 31 -17.19 -10.85 -11.91
N GLY A 32 -17.37 -11.98 -11.21
CA GLY A 32 -18.51 -12.88 -11.36
C GLY A 32 -18.56 -13.64 -12.69
N GLY A 33 -17.40 -13.82 -13.34
CA GLY A 33 -17.29 -14.38 -14.68
C GLY A 33 -16.53 -15.72 -14.74
N GLU A 34 -16.68 -16.41 -15.88
CA GLU A 34 -15.86 -17.59 -16.20
C GLU A 34 -14.50 -17.21 -16.80
N THR A 35 -14.39 -15.99 -17.29
CA THR A 35 -13.19 -15.35 -17.82
C THR A 35 -12.88 -14.07 -17.05
N VAL A 36 -11.63 -13.63 -17.12
CA VAL A 36 -11.21 -12.35 -16.56
C VAL A 36 -11.39 -11.28 -17.62
N ARG A 37 -11.98 -10.15 -17.25
CA ARG A 37 -11.96 -8.91 -18.04
C ARG A 37 -10.71 -8.12 -17.68
N PRO A 38 -9.97 -7.59 -18.67
CA PRO A 38 -8.88 -6.65 -18.43
C PRO A 38 -9.33 -5.47 -17.57
N ILE A 39 -8.42 -4.93 -16.75
CA ILE A 39 -8.63 -3.71 -15.96
C ILE A 39 -8.28 -2.51 -16.84
N ALA A 40 -9.29 -1.74 -17.24
CA ALA A 40 -9.22 -0.63 -18.17
C ALA A 40 -9.47 0.73 -17.52
N ALA A 41 -10.21 0.80 -16.41
CA ALA A 41 -10.61 2.05 -15.76
C ALA A 41 -10.35 2.06 -14.25
N PRO A 42 -9.08 1.90 -13.81
CA PRO A 42 -8.75 1.99 -12.39
C PRO A 42 -8.97 3.41 -11.85
N ARG A 43 -9.51 3.52 -10.63
CA ARG A 43 -9.78 4.80 -9.97
C ARG A 43 -9.14 4.87 -8.59
N VAL A 44 -8.30 5.88 -8.38
CA VAL A 44 -7.65 6.18 -7.10
C VAL A 44 -8.48 7.20 -6.33
N VAL A 45 -8.80 6.89 -5.08
CA VAL A 45 -9.43 7.81 -4.15
C VAL A 45 -8.54 8.01 -2.93
N LEU A 46 -8.11 9.24 -2.70
CA LEU A 46 -7.34 9.65 -1.53
C LEU A 46 -8.23 10.35 -0.51
N PHE A 47 -8.30 9.81 0.70
CA PHE A 47 -8.99 10.45 1.82
C PHE A 47 -7.99 11.21 2.67
N ALA A 48 -8.19 12.53 2.80
CA ALA A 48 -7.30 13.41 3.51
C ALA A 48 -7.86 13.89 4.85
N GLY A 49 -7.04 13.89 5.89
CA GLY A 49 -7.43 14.35 7.21
C GLY A 49 -6.25 14.54 8.15
N ASP A 50 -6.23 15.64 8.88
CA ASP A 50 -5.27 15.86 9.96
C ASP A 50 -5.73 15.20 11.25
N HIS A 51 -4.77 14.83 12.09
CA HIS A 51 -5.02 14.13 13.36
C HIS A 51 -4.42 14.91 14.52
N GLY A 52 -5.25 15.31 15.50
CA GLY A 52 -4.80 16.10 16.66
C GLY A 52 -3.71 15.45 17.50
N VAL A 53 -3.55 14.11 17.41
CA VAL A 53 -2.44 13.40 18.08
C VAL A 53 -1.07 13.80 17.51
N ALA A 54 -1.01 14.38 16.31
CA ALA A 54 0.21 14.92 15.73
C ALA A 54 0.89 15.98 16.62
N ALA A 55 0.12 16.72 17.44
CA ALA A 55 0.64 17.69 18.41
C ALA A 55 1.47 17.05 19.55
N ARG A 56 1.64 15.73 19.56
CA ARG A 56 2.53 14.97 20.46
C ARG A 56 3.91 14.70 19.85
N ASP A 57 4.21 15.35 18.73
CA ASP A 57 5.44 15.14 17.96
C ASP A 57 5.66 13.66 17.66
N VAL A 58 4.60 12.99 17.19
CA VAL A 58 4.57 11.56 16.81
C VAL A 58 4.82 11.32 15.32
N SER A 59 5.01 12.41 14.58
CA SER A 59 5.24 12.45 13.14
C SER A 59 6.51 13.25 12.85
N ALA A 60 7.25 12.83 11.82
CA ALA A 60 8.36 13.63 11.29
C ALA A 60 7.86 14.76 10.35
N LEU A 61 6.61 14.69 9.90
CA LEU A 61 6.00 15.68 9.02
C LEU A 61 5.56 16.91 9.83
N ALA A 62 5.88 18.10 9.32
CA ALA A 62 5.53 19.37 9.94
C ALA A 62 4.02 19.68 9.83
N PRO A 63 3.48 20.53 10.72
CA PRO A 63 2.13 21.08 10.57
C PRO A 63 1.92 21.71 9.19
N GLY A 64 0.74 21.54 8.60
CA GLY A 64 0.39 22.05 7.27
C GLY A 64 0.86 21.19 6.09
N HIS A 65 1.66 20.13 6.32
CA HIS A 65 2.08 19.21 5.26
C HIS A 65 0.90 18.54 4.55
N THR A 66 -0.15 18.14 5.29
CA THR A 66 -1.37 17.55 4.72
C THR A 66 -1.99 18.44 3.65
N ALA A 67 -2.17 19.74 3.92
CA ALA A 67 -2.74 20.68 2.97
C ALA A 67 -1.87 20.87 1.72
N HIS A 68 -0.54 20.83 1.88
CA HIS A 68 0.40 20.87 0.76
C HIS A 68 0.28 19.63 -0.14
N ALA A 69 0.35 18.43 0.44
CA ALA A 69 0.22 17.17 -0.29
C ALA A 69 -1.15 17.04 -0.98
N VAL A 70 -2.23 17.45 -0.32
CA VAL A 70 -3.58 17.49 -0.92
C VAL A 70 -3.62 18.41 -2.14
N ARG A 71 -3.01 19.60 -2.06
CA ARG A 71 -2.97 20.53 -3.20
C ARG A 71 -2.16 19.95 -4.36
N GLU A 72 -1.02 19.35 -4.07
CA GLU A 72 -0.17 18.71 -5.07
C GLU A 72 -0.90 17.56 -5.76
N ALA A 73 -1.47 16.62 -5.00
CA ALA A 73 -2.22 15.48 -5.55
C ALA A 73 -3.47 15.92 -6.33
N ALA A 74 -4.19 16.93 -5.86
CA ALA A 74 -5.36 17.47 -6.57
C ALA A 74 -4.99 18.15 -7.90
N ALA A 75 -3.75 18.63 -8.04
CA ALA A 75 -3.21 19.16 -9.28
C ALA A 75 -2.63 18.06 -10.20
N GLY A 76 -2.75 16.77 -9.83
CA GLY A 76 -2.15 15.65 -10.55
C GLY A 76 -0.62 15.54 -10.36
N GLY A 77 -0.07 16.20 -9.35
CA GLY A 77 1.33 16.11 -8.96
C GLY A 77 1.62 14.99 -7.97
N GLY A 78 2.82 15.03 -7.37
CA GLY A 78 3.26 14.05 -6.39
C GLY A 78 3.48 12.65 -6.97
N ALA A 79 3.85 11.71 -6.10
CA ALA A 79 4.05 10.31 -6.52
C ALA A 79 2.75 9.69 -7.06
N VAL A 80 1.61 10.00 -6.43
CA VAL A 80 0.30 9.50 -6.84
C VAL A 80 -0.09 9.94 -8.24
N GLY A 81 0.07 11.22 -8.58
CA GLY A 81 -0.29 11.73 -9.90
C GLY A 81 0.58 11.14 -11.02
N LEU A 82 1.88 11.02 -10.77
CA LEU A 82 2.82 10.42 -11.72
C LEU A 82 2.51 8.94 -11.97
N LEU A 83 2.39 8.14 -10.90
CA LEU A 83 2.15 6.70 -11.02
C LEU A 83 0.74 6.40 -11.57
N ALA A 84 -0.27 7.15 -11.15
CA ALA A 84 -1.62 7.00 -11.68
C ALA A 84 -1.66 7.33 -13.18
N GLY A 85 -0.98 8.40 -13.61
CA GLY A 85 -0.84 8.75 -15.03
C GLY A 85 -0.14 7.65 -15.84
N LEU A 86 0.91 7.03 -15.30
CA LEU A 86 1.61 5.92 -15.97
C LEU A 86 0.73 4.69 -16.19
N HIS A 87 -0.24 4.44 -15.30
CA HIS A 87 -1.08 3.24 -15.32
C HIS A 87 -2.52 3.51 -15.77
N GLY A 88 -2.80 4.71 -16.30
CA GLY A 88 -4.13 5.10 -16.78
C GLY A 88 -5.18 5.19 -15.66
N ALA A 89 -4.75 5.40 -14.41
CA ALA A 89 -5.64 5.51 -13.27
C ALA A 89 -6.03 6.97 -13.03
N GLY A 90 -7.33 7.24 -12.90
CA GLY A 90 -7.79 8.57 -12.53
C GLY A 90 -7.72 8.81 -11.03
N VAL A 91 -7.30 10.00 -10.60
CA VAL A 91 -7.13 10.35 -9.18
C VAL A 91 -8.23 11.30 -8.72
N ARG A 92 -8.81 11.01 -7.55
CA ARG A 92 -9.71 11.91 -6.82
C ARG A 92 -9.20 12.10 -5.40
N VAL A 93 -9.07 13.36 -4.98
CA VAL A 93 -8.71 13.73 -3.62
C VAL A 93 -9.94 14.24 -2.89
N VAL A 94 -10.15 13.77 -1.66
CA VAL A 94 -11.30 14.08 -0.82
C VAL A 94 -10.81 14.56 0.53
N ASP A 95 -11.08 15.82 0.86
CA ASP A 95 -10.81 16.36 2.18
C ASP A 95 -11.95 16.02 3.13
N MET A 96 -11.62 15.23 4.14
CA MET A 96 -12.52 14.88 5.23
C MET A 96 -12.27 15.75 6.47
N ALA A 97 -11.00 16.07 6.77
CA ALA A 97 -10.64 16.82 7.97
C ALA A 97 -9.30 17.57 7.91
N VAL A 98 -8.89 18.09 6.75
CA VAL A 98 -7.63 18.83 6.61
C VAL A 98 -7.67 20.13 7.41
N ASP A 99 -6.63 20.37 8.22
CA ASP A 99 -6.51 21.53 9.09
C ASP A 99 -5.95 22.74 8.34
N THR A 100 -6.77 23.28 7.44
CA THR A 100 -6.44 24.46 6.65
C THR A 100 -7.68 25.27 6.32
N ASP A 101 -7.50 26.52 5.90
CA ASP A 101 -8.61 27.30 5.34
C ASP A 101 -9.12 26.60 4.06
N PRO A 102 -10.42 26.22 3.98
CA PRO A 102 -10.96 25.57 2.80
C PRO A 102 -10.78 26.38 1.51
N ALA A 103 -10.67 27.71 1.59
CA ALA A 103 -10.44 28.57 0.43
C ALA A 103 -9.06 28.36 -0.23
N LEU A 104 -8.13 27.68 0.45
CA LEU A 104 -6.79 27.36 -0.07
C LEU A 104 -6.73 26.04 -0.85
N LEU A 105 -7.86 25.35 -1.00
CA LEU A 105 -7.99 24.08 -1.71
C LEU A 105 -9.17 24.16 -2.70
N PRO A 106 -9.16 23.37 -3.78
CA PRO A 106 -10.28 23.35 -4.73
C PRO A 106 -11.60 22.91 -4.07
N GLU A 107 -12.72 23.54 -4.43
CA GLU A 107 -14.05 23.21 -3.89
C GLU A 107 -14.41 21.73 -4.06
N ALA A 108 -14.04 21.12 -5.19
CA ALA A 108 -14.27 19.70 -5.45
C ALA A 108 -13.63 18.77 -4.41
N VAL A 109 -12.54 19.23 -3.77
CA VAL A 109 -11.83 18.51 -2.71
C VAL A 109 -12.50 18.76 -1.35
N THR A 110 -12.85 20.02 -1.04
CA THR A 110 -13.29 20.45 0.30
C THR A 110 -14.79 20.29 0.57
N ARG A 111 -15.61 20.06 -0.46
CA ARG A 111 -17.08 19.94 -0.31
C ARG A 111 -17.56 18.83 0.64
N TYR A 112 -16.69 17.89 0.99
CA TYR A 112 -16.97 16.75 1.86
C TYR A 112 -16.42 16.90 3.28
N ARG A 113 -15.77 18.02 3.59
CA ARG A 113 -15.11 18.24 4.87
C ARG A 113 -16.13 18.17 6.00
N VAL A 114 -15.89 17.30 6.97
CA VAL A 114 -16.76 17.14 8.14
C VAL A 114 -16.28 17.95 9.34
N ARG A 115 -15.00 18.34 9.38
CA ARG A 115 -14.40 19.19 10.43
C ARG A 115 -13.00 19.69 10.06
N HIS A 116 -12.38 20.48 10.92
CA HIS A 116 -10.95 20.82 10.87
C HIS A 116 -10.18 19.99 11.89
N SER A 117 -9.32 19.08 11.41
CA SER A 117 -8.52 18.13 12.20
C SER A 117 -9.34 17.21 13.13
N SER A 118 -8.97 15.93 13.21
CA SER A 118 -9.52 15.02 14.21
C SER A 118 -9.04 15.36 15.62
N GLY A 119 -9.80 14.98 16.65
CA GLY A 119 -9.37 15.11 18.05
C GLY A 119 -8.09 14.30 18.35
N SER A 120 -7.38 14.70 19.40
CA SER A 120 -6.18 13.98 19.88
C SER A 120 -6.59 12.67 20.55
N ILE A 121 -6.51 11.54 19.84
CA ILE A 121 -7.06 10.24 20.24
C ILE A 121 -6.50 9.65 21.54
N ASP A 122 -5.35 10.14 22.02
CA ASP A 122 -4.80 9.81 23.34
C ASP A 122 -5.60 10.43 24.50
N ARG A 123 -6.42 11.45 24.24
CA ARG A 123 -7.12 12.24 25.27
C ARG A 123 -8.60 12.51 24.99
N HIS A 124 -8.97 12.65 23.71
CA HIS A 124 -10.30 13.05 23.27
C HIS A 124 -10.78 12.16 22.13
N ASP A 125 -12.09 12.10 21.89
CA ASP A 125 -12.62 11.41 20.72
C ASP A 125 -12.10 12.09 19.44
N ALA A 126 -11.73 11.28 18.45
CA ALA A 126 -11.34 11.76 17.13
C ALA A 126 -12.49 12.57 16.51
N LEU A 127 -13.72 12.08 16.64
CA LEU A 127 -14.96 12.62 16.08
C LEU A 127 -16.11 12.49 17.07
N THR A 128 -17.16 13.29 16.88
CA THR A 128 -18.49 12.93 17.41
C THR A 128 -19.06 11.72 16.65
N THR A 129 -20.01 10.99 17.23
CA THR A 129 -20.67 9.86 16.56
C THR A 129 -21.32 10.30 15.24
N ALA A 130 -22.02 11.44 15.24
CA ALA A 130 -22.65 11.98 14.02
C ALA A 130 -21.64 12.33 12.92
N GLN A 131 -20.47 12.87 13.28
CA GLN A 131 -19.39 13.12 12.31
C GLN A 131 -18.81 11.83 11.74
N ALA A 132 -18.68 10.78 12.56
CA ALA A 132 -18.21 9.48 12.09
C ALA A 132 -19.22 8.83 11.13
N GLU A 133 -20.51 8.89 11.44
CA GLU A 133 -21.59 8.44 10.57
C GLU A 133 -21.62 9.22 9.24
N GLN A 134 -21.54 10.55 9.30
CA GLN A 134 -21.49 11.41 8.12
C GLN A 134 -20.28 11.08 7.23
N ALA A 135 -19.09 10.95 7.83
CA ALA A 135 -17.88 10.62 7.10
C ALA A 135 -17.98 9.22 6.46
N PHE A 136 -18.48 8.23 7.21
CA PHE A 136 -18.70 6.88 6.70
C PHE A 136 -19.67 6.86 5.52
N GLN A 137 -20.82 7.53 5.65
CA GLN A 137 -21.78 7.65 4.55
C GLN A 137 -21.18 8.35 3.34
N THR A 138 -20.41 9.42 3.55
CA THR A 138 -19.70 10.13 2.48
C THR A 138 -18.76 9.20 1.71
N GLY A 139 -18.04 8.34 2.43
CA GLY A 139 -17.21 7.29 1.83
C GLY A 139 -17.99 6.32 0.95
N MET A 140 -19.16 5.89 1.41
CA MET A 140 -20.07 5.05 0.62
C MET A 140 -20.52 5.78 -0.66
N ASP A 141 -20.95 7.03 -0.54
CA ASP A 141 -21.44 7.83 -1.67
C ASP A 141 -20.32 8.09 -2.70
N ILE A 142 -19.07 8.25 -2.25
CA ILE A 142 -17.91 8.39 -3.13
C ILE A 142 -17.64 7.08 -3.88
N ALA A 143 -17.70 5.92 -3.21
CA ALA A 143 -17.54 4.63 -3.88
C ALA A 143 -18.62 4.43 -4.95
N ASP A 144 -19.88 4.75 -4.65
CA ASP A 144 -20.94 4.72 -5.66
C ASP A 144 -20.63 5.61 -6.86
N ALA A 145 -20.21 6.86 -6.61
CA ALA A 145 -19.90 7.80 -7.68
C ALA A 145 -18.76 7.31 -8.59
N GLU A 146 -17.69 6.72 -8.04
CA GLU A 146 -16.60 6.18 -8.86
C GLU A 146 -17.04 4.93 -9.64
N ILE A 147 -17.81 4.03 -9.03
CA ILE A 147 -18.29 2.81 -9.67
C ILE A 147 -19.30 3.13 -10.77
N ASP A 148 -20.26 4.03 -10.51
CA ASP A 148 -21.24 4.49 -11.49
C ASP A 148 -20.56 5.29 -12.63
N GLY A 149 -19.41 5.90 -12.33
CA GLY A 149 -18.52 6.51 -13.32
C GLY A 149 -17.73 5.51 -14.18
N GLY A 150 -17.89 4.20 -13.94
CA GLY A 150 -17.29 3.13 -14.74
C GLY A 150 -16.01 2.53 -14.17
N ALA A 151 -15.68 2.75 -12.90
CA ALA A 151 -14.53 2.11 -12.27
C ALA A 151 -14.65 0.58 -12.27
N ASP A 152 -13.66 -0.11 -12.81
CA ASP A 152 -13.56 -1.58 -12.78
C ASP A 152 -12.61 -2.11 -11.69
N LEU A 153 -11.78 -1.23 -11.14
CA LEU A 153 -10.93 -1.45 -9.98
C LEU A 153 -10.78 -0.15 -9.20
N LEU A 154 -10.99 -0.20 -7.89
CA LEU A 154 -10.74 0.93 -7.00
C LEU A 154 -9.36 0.79 -6.35
N VAL A 155 -8.70 1.92 -6.12
CA VAL A 155 -7.47 2.03 -5.34
C VAL A 155 -7.74 3.05 -4.25
N VAL A 156 -7.38 2.72 -3.01
CA VAL A 156 -7.62 3.60 -1.87
C VAL A 156 -6.30 4.00 -1.20
N GLY A 157 -6.19 5.29 -0.88
CA GLY A 157 -5.04 5.84 -0.18
C GLY A 157 -5.44 6.93 0.80
N ASP A 158 -4.45 7.42 1.52
CA ASP A 158 -4.58 8.42 2.56
C ASP A 158 -3.55 9.54 2.43
N ILE A 159 -3.90 10.72 2.96
CA ILE A 159 -2.97 11.84 3.17
C ILE A 159 -3.29 12.43 4.55
N GLY A 160 -2.36 12.39 5.50
CA GLY A 160 -2.63 12.95 6.82
C GLY A 160 -1.47 12.91 7.80
N VAL A 161 -1.11 14.06 8.37
CA VAL A 161 -0.13 14.09 9.45
C VAL A 161 -0.72 13.44 10.70
N GLY A 162 0.04 12.50 11.29
CA GLY A 162 -0.34 11.77 12.50
C GLY A 162 -1.20 10.51 12.26
N ASN A 163 -1.64 10.26 11.03
CA ASN A 163 -2.57 9.18 10.70
C ASN A 163 -2.03 7.78 11.04
N THR A 164 -0.73 7.50 10.85
CA THR A 164 -0.14 6.19 11.18
C THR A 164 -0.26 5.84 12.67
N THR A 165 -0.40 6.85 13.54
CA THR A 165 -0.69 6.65 14.96
C THR A 165 -2.13 6.16 15.15
N ALA A 166 -3.10 6.78 14.48
CA ALA A 166 -4.50 6.33 14.48
C ALA A 166 -4.64 4.92 13.86
N ALA A 167 -3.96 4.65 12.74
CA ALA A 167 -3.94 3.32 12.13
C ALA A 167 -3.43 2.24 13.10
N ALA A 168 -2.30 2.51 13.78
CA ALA A 168 -1.73 1.58 14.76
C ALA A 168 -2.67 1.35 15.96
N VAL A 169 -3.44 2.35 16.38
CA VAL A 169 -4.46 2.19 17.44
C VAL A 169 -5.62 1.32 16.95
N LEU A 170 -6.17 1.59 15.77
CA LEU A 170 -7.27 0.79 15.21
C LEU A 170 -6.86 -0.67 15.03
N ILE A 171 -5.70 -0.91 14.41
CA ILE A 171 -5.15 -2.25 14.22
C ILE A 171 -4.85 -2.91 15.57
N GLY A 172 -4.19 -2.19 16.49
CA GLY A 172 -3.84 -2.73 17.80
C GLY A 172 -5.07 -3.13 18.62
N ALA A 173 -6.13 -2.32 18.56
CA ALA A 173 -7.38 -2.61 19.23
C ALA A 173 -8.07 -3.86 18.65
N LEU A 174 -8.12 -3.99 17.32
CA LEU A 174 -8.79 -5.09 16.62
C LEU A 174 -8.00 -6.40 16.59
N THR A 175 -6.68 -6.34 16.74
CA THR A 175 -5.79 -7.51 16.73
C THR A 175 -5.34 -7.93 18.13
N GLY A 176 -5.61 -7.13 19.16
CA GLY A 176 -5.09 -7.36 20.52
C GLY A 176 -3.59 -7.07 20.66
N THR A 177 -3.01 -6.33 19.71
CA THR A 177 -1.58 -5.97 19.73
C THR A 177 -1.30 -4.85 20.72
N ASP A 178 -0.21 -4.99 21.49
CA ASP A 178 0.25 -3.95 22.40
C ASP A 178 0.89 -2.77 21.67
N ALA A 179 0.97 -1.61 22.33
CA ALA A 179 1.46 -0.38 21.72
C ALA A 179 2.90 -0.47 21.20
N ALA A 180 3.79 -1.18 21.89
CA ALA A 180 5.20 -1.27 21.50
C ALA A 180 5.39 -2.19 20.30
N ALA A 181 4.61 -3.27 20.21
CA ALA A 181 4.60 -4.18 19.07
C ALA A 181 3.72 -3.71 17.90
N ALA A 182 3.01 -2.58 18.05
CA ALA A 182 2.19 -1.98 17.00
C ALA A 182 2.98 -1.02 16.10
N ILE A 183 4.11 -0.48 16.57
CA ILE A 183 4.86 0.55 15.84
C ILE A 183 6.28 0.13 15.50
N GLY A 184 6.68 0.49 14.29
CA GLY A 184 8.08 0.48 13.88
C GLY A 184 8.65 1.88 13.98
N ARG A 185 9.81 2.08 13.34
CA ARG A 185 10.38 3.42 13.15
C ARG A 185 9.69 4.22 12.03
N GLY A 186 8.67 3.66 11.38
CA GLY A 186 7.80 4.36 10.42
C GLY A 186 8.54 5.34 9.51
N SER A 187 8.11 6.60 9.51
CA SER A 187 8.67 7.74 8.77
C SER A 187 10.13 8.13 9.11
N GLY A 188 10.92 7.25 9.72
CA GLY A 188 12.31 7.51 10.10
C GLY A 188 12.47 8.14 11.48
N ILE A 189 11.57 7.83 12.41
CA ILE A 189 11.56 8.46 13.74
C ILE A 189 12.68 7.96 14.66
N ASP A 190 13.20 8.86 15.50
CA ASP A 190 14.19 8.54 16.54
C ASP A 190 13.55 7.85 17.76
N ASP A 191 14.38 7.44 18.73
CA ASP A 191 13.91 6.75 19.94
C ASP A 191 12.97 7.61 20.78
N ALA A 192 13.25 8.91 20.89
CA ALA A 192 12.41 9.82 21.65
C ALA A 192 11.02 9.94 21.03
N THR A 193 10.94 10.05 19.71
CA THR A 193 9.69 10.09 18.96
C THR A 193 8.96 8.76 19.01
N TRP A 194 9.68 7.65 18.92
CA TRP A 194 9.11 6.31 19.11
C TRP A 194 8.48 6.14 20.50
N ILE A 195 9.15 6.60 21.56
CA ILE A 195 8.61 6.58 22.94
C ILE A 195 7.33 7.41 23.04
N ARG A 196 7.32 8.63 22.49
CA ARG A 196 6.11 9.49 22.49
C ARG A 196 4.95 8.83 21.72
N LYS A 197 5.23 8.25 20.55
CA LYS A 197 4.24 7.53 19.74
C LYS A 197 3.70 6.31 20.48
N CYS A 198 4.56 5.51 21.11
CA CYS A 198 4.17 4.37 21.93
C CYS A 198 3.25 4.80 23.09
N ALA A 199 3.61 5.88 23.79
CA ALA A 199 2.82 6.40 24.90
C ALA A 199 1.43 6.86 24.45
N ALA A 200 1.33 7.58 23.32
CA ALA A 200 0.07 8.04 22.74
C ALA A 200 -0.81 6.87 22.29
N ILE A 201 -0.23 5.85 21.64
CA ILE A 201 -0.96 4.65 21.20
C ILE A 201 -1.49 3.87 22.39
N ARG A 202 -0.66 3.67 23.43
CA ARG A 202 -1.10 3.00 24.67
C ARG A 202 -2.32 3.70 25.28
N ASP A 203 -2.30 5.03 25.36
CA ASP A 203 -3.44 5.79 25.92
C ASP A 203 -4.67 5.71 25.03
N ALA A 204 -4.50 5.85 23.72
CA ALA A 204 -5.60 5.71 22.76
C ALA A 204 -6.18 4.28 22.76
N LEU A 205 -5.37 3.23 22.89
CA LEU A 205 -5.83 1.84 23.01
C LEU A 205 -6.69 1.62 24.26
N ARG A 206 -6.39 2.29 25.38
CA ARG A 206 -7.26 2.22 26.57
C ARG A 206 -8.65 2.80 26.30
N ARG A 207 -8.74 3.82 25.46
CA ARG A 207 -9.99 4.47 25.05
C ARG A 207 -10.74 3.66 23.98
N ALA A 208 -10.01 3.00 23.08
CA ALA A 208 -10.57 2.18 22.00
C ALA A 208 -11.18 0.86 22.49
N ARG A 209 -10.54 0.19 23.48
CA ARG A 209 -10.94 -1.14 23.97
C ARG A 209 -12.41 -1.24 24.41
N PRO A 210 -12.97 -0.27 25.18
CA PRO A 210 -14.38 -0.32 25.58
C PRO A 210 -15.39 -0.29 24.43
N VAL A 211 -15.00 0.19 23.25
CA VAL A 211 -15.91 0.39 22.10
C VAL A 211 -15.61 -0.54 20.92
N LEU A 212 -14.84 -1.61 21.13
CA LEU A 212 -14.48 -2.58 20.09
C LEU A 212 -15.68 -3.29 19.43
N GLY A 213 -16.80 -3.39 20.15
CA GLY A 213 -18.04 -3.96 19.64
C GLY A 213 -18.82 -3.05 18.70
N GLU A 214 -18.42 -1.78 18.58
CA GLU A 214 -19.17 -0.74 17.88
C GLU A 214 -18.27 -0.08 16.82
N PRO A 215 -18.19 -0.60 15.59
CA PRO A 215 -17.21 -0.16 14.58
C PRO A 215 -17.21 1.36 14.30
N LEU A 216 -18.40 1.97 14.18
CA LEU A 216 -18.51 3.42 13.98
C LEU A 216 -18.05 4.22 15.21
N ARG A 217 -18.33 3.72 16.42
CA ARG A 217 -17.85 4.34 17.66
C ARG A 217 -16.33 4.17 17.81
N LEU A 218 -15.78 3.04 17.40
CA LEU A 218 -14.33 2.82 17.37
C LEU A 218 -13.63 3.84 16.46
N LEU A 219 -14.17 4.07 15.25
CA LEU A 219 -13.71 5.12 14.33
C LEU A 219 -13.83 6.51 14.97
N ALA A 220 -14.96 6.80 15.63
CA ALA A 220 -15.16 8.08 16.30
C ALA A 220 -14.20 8.32 17.47
N VAL A 221 -13.85 7.29 18.23
CA VAL A 221 -12.99 7.40 19.43
C VAL A 221 -11.50 7.44 19.06
N SER A 222 -11.08 6.65 18.07
CA SER A 222 -9.67 6.31 17.86
C SER A 222 -9.17 6.35 16.41
N GLY A 223 -10.06 6.60 15.45
CA GLY A 223 -9.71 6.78 14.04
C GLY A 223 -9.61 8.25 13.67
N GLY A 224 -10.40 8.66 12.69
CA GLY A 224 -10.48 10.00 12.14
C GLY A 224 -11.54 10.04 11.03
N ALA A 225 -11.81 11.23 10.50
CA ALA A 225 -12.82 11.39 9.44
C ALA A 225 -12.42 10.68 8.14
N ASP A 226 -11.13 10.71 7.83
CA ASP A 226 -10.48 9.96 6.75
C ASP A 226 -10.68 8.44 6.90
N TYR A 227 -10.42 7.87 8.10
CA TYR A 227 -10.66 6.45 8.38
C TYR A 227 -12.13 6.06 8.29
N ALA A 228 -13.03 6.92 8.78
CA ALA A 228 -14.46 6.66 8.71
C ALA A 228 -14.94 6.62 7.24
N ALA A 229 -14.54 7.62 6.44
CA ALA A 229 -14.86 7.64 5.02
C ALA A 229 -14.23 6.48 4.26
N MET A 230 -12.96 6.18 4.50
CA MET A 230 -12.28 5.05 3.87
C MET A 230 -12.93 3.71 4.23
N SER A 231 -13.42 3.55 5.45
CA SER A 231 -14.17 2.36 5.87
C SER A 231 -15.52 2.26 5.13
N GLY A 232 -16.26 3.37 5.01
CA GLY A 232 -17.50 3.41 4.23
C GLY A 232 -17.27 3.09 2.76
N PHE A 233 -16.20 3.63 2.17
CA PHE A 233 -15.77 3.38 0.80
C PHE A 233 -15.48 1.90 0.56
N LEU A 234 -14.68 1.27 1.42
CA LEU A 234 -14.34 -0.15 1.33
C LEU A 234 -15.55 -1.07 1.51
N LEU A 235 -16.44 -0.76 2.47
CA LEU A 235 -17.67 -1.53 2.65
C LEU A 235 -18.56 -1.42 1.41
N ARG A 236 -18.73 -0.20 0.88
CA ARG A 236 -19.59 0.02 -0.28
C ARG A 236 -19.03 -0.63 -1.54
N ALA A 237 -17.71 -0.59 -1.76
CA ALA A 237 -17.07 -1.31 -2.85
C ALA A 237 -17.37 -2.82 -2.79
N ALA A 238 -17.29 -3.44 -1.61
CA ALA A 238 -17.64 -4.85 -1.43
C ALA A 238 -19.13 -5.13 -1.69
N ILE A 239 -20.04 -4.28 -1.22
CA ILE A 239 -21.49 -4.37 -1.48
C ILE A 239 -21.77 -4.29 -2.99
N ARG A 240 -21.09 -3.37 -3.68
CA ARG A 240 -21.20 -3.13 -5.12
C ARG A 240 -20.44 -4.13 -5.96
N ARG A 241 -19.73 -5.09 -5.32
CA ARG A 241 -18.94 -6.13 -5.97
C ARG A 241 -17.80 -5.58 -6.83
N THR A 242 -17.19 -4.48 -6.40
CA THR A 242 -16.05 -3.85 -7.08
C THR A 242 -14.76 -4.19 -6.36
N PRO A 243 -13.74 -4.73 -7.05
CA PRO A 243 -12.46 -5.04 -6.43
C PRO A 243 -11.75 -3.76 -5.95
N VAL A 244 -11.01 -3.87 -4.84
CA VAL A 244 -10.18 -2.78 -4.31
C VAL A 244 -8.75 -3.22 -4.10
N LEU A 245 -7.80 -2.37 -4.48
CA LEU A 245 -6.39 -2.50 -4.13
C LEU A 245 -6.08 -1.60 -2.93
N LEU A 246 -5.69 -2.22 -1.83
CA LEU A 246 -5.25 -1.56 -0.60
C LEU A 246 -3.79 -1.10 -0.75
N ASP A 247 -3.47 0.05 -0.19
CA ASP A 247 -2.13 0.64 -0.19
C ASP A 247 -1.39 0.33 1.12
N GLY A 248 -1.27 1.32 2.00
CA GLY A 248 -0.51 1.23 3.22
C GLY A 248 -1.34 0.91 4.46
N ILE A 249 -0.71 1.13 5.61
CA ILE A 249 -1.28 0.83 6.93
C ILE A 249 -2.65 1.47 7.18
N ALA A 250 -2.91 2.67 6.64
CA ALA A 250 -4.19 3.34 6.85
C ALA A 250 -5.34 2.60 6.15
N SER A 251 -5.13 2.18 4.90
CA SER A 251 -6.08 1.36 4.15
C SER A 251 -6.33 0.02 4.82
N ALA A 252 -5.29 -0.63 5.34
CA ALA A 252 -5.42 -1.89 6.08
C ALA A 252 -6.17 -1.72 7.42
N ALA A 253 -5.98 -0.60 8.12
CA ALA A 253 -6.71 -0.30 9.35
C ALA A 253 -8.22 -0.11 9.08
N SER A 254 -8.59 0.66 8.06
CA SER A 254 -9.99 0.82 7.63
C SER A 254 -10.59 -0.51 7.17
N ALA A 255 -9.83 -1.31 6.41
CA ALA A 255 -10.23 -2.63 5.97
C ALA A 255 -10.53 -3.58 7.14
N LEU A 256 -9.73 -3.57 8.21
CA LEU A 256 -10.03 -4.35 9.42
C LEU A 256 -11.31 -3.91 10.13
N VAL A 257 -11.56 -2.60 10.23
CA VAL A 257 -12.82 -2.08 10.79
C VAL A 257 -13.99 -2.61 9.97
N VAL A 258 -13.88 -2.60 8.63
CA VAL A 258 -14.92 -3.10 7.73
C VAL A 258 -15.08 -4.62 7.82
N GLN A 259 -13.99 -5.39 7.94
CA GLN A 259 -14.07 -6.83 8.20
C GLN A 259 -14.85 -7.13 9.49
N ARG A 260 -14.77 -6.26 10.50
CA ARG A 260 -15.55 -6.38 11.74
C ARG A 260 -17.05 -6.14 11.52
N ILE A 261 -17.41 -5.28 10.56
CA ILE A 261 -18.80 -5.03 10.14
C ILE A 261 -19.33 -6.19 9.31
N ALA A 262 -18.55 -6.64 8.31
CA ALA A 262 -18.92 -7.70 7.39
C ALA A 262 -17.72 -8.62 7.11
N TYR A 263 -17.75 -9.84 7.65
CA TYR A 263 -16.56 -10.70 7.72
C TYR A 263 -15.94 -11.10 6.37
N ARG A 264 -16.75 -11.11 5.28
CA ARG A 264 -16.34 -11.53 3.94
C ARG A 264 -15.80 -10.41 3.06
N THR A 265 -15.78 -9.17 3.55
CA THR A 265 -15.27 -8.06 2.72
C THR A 265 -13.83 -8.24 2.23
N PRO A 266 -12.91 -8.94 2.93
CA PRO A 266 -11.58 -9.22 2.39
C PRO A 266 -11.58 -10.00 1.07
N ASP A 267 -12.64 -10.75 0.75
CA ASP A 267 -12.78 -11.44 -0.54
C ASP A 267 -12.71 -10.44 -1.73
N TRP A 268 -12.99 -9.16 -1.49
CA TRP A 268 -13.01 -8.09 -2.48
C TRP A 268 -11.73 -7.27 -2.58
N TRP A 269 -10.72 -7.58 -1.77
CA TRP A 269 -9.53 -6.75 -1.65
C TRP A 269 -8.26 -7.51 -2.00
N LEU A 270 -7.31 -6.79 -2.61
CA LEU A 270 -5.91 -7.19 -2.67
C LEU A 270 -5.06 -6.21 -1.88
N ALA A 271 -4.03 -6.71 -1.21
CA ALA A 271 -3.03 -5.87 -0.58
C ALA A 271 -1.93 -5.55 -1.60
N GLY A 272 -1.81 -4.28 -2.00
CA GLY A 272 -0.80 -3.85 -2.98
C GLY A 272 0.62 -4.02 -2.45
N HIS A 273 0.86 -3.67 -1.19
CA HIS A 273 2.16 -3.88 -0.57
C HIS A 273 2.07 -4.02 0.96
N VAL A 274 3.18 -4.38 1.58
CA VAL A 274 3.37 -4.26 3.02
C VAL A 274 4.37 -3.16 3.35
N THR A 275 4.04 -2.36 4.37
CA THR A 275 4.93 -1.32 4.89
C THR A 275 5.82 -1.90 6.00
N PRO A 276 6.98 -1.31 6.30
CA PRO A 276 7.81 -1.67 7.46
C PRO A 276 7.18 -1.40 8.84
N GLU A 277 5.97 -0.84 8.91
CA GLU A 277 5.21 -0.72 10.16
C GLU A 277 4.67 -2.11 10.58
N PRO A 278 5.04 -2.64 11.76
CA PRO A 278 4.63 -3.97 12.23
C PRO A 278 3.12 -4.18 12.28
N SER A 279 2.35 -3.14 12.60
CA SER A 279 0.88 -3.23 12.58
C SER A 279 0.33 -3.55 11.19
N HIS A 280 0.97 -3.09 10.11
CA HIS A 280 0.45 -3.37 8.78
C HIS A 280 0.49 -4.87 8.49
N ALA A 281 1.62 -5.54 8.73
CA ALA A 281 1.74 -6.99 8.58
C ALA A 281 0.68 -7.73 9.42
N LYS A 282 0.51 -7.35 10.70
CA LYS A 282 -0.51 -7.93 11.58
C LYS A 282 -1.94 -7.74 11.07
N ALA A 283 -2.22 -6.60 10.45
CA ALA A 283 -3.54 -6.35 9.86
C ALA A 283 -3.80 -7.25 8.65
N LEU A 284 -2.81 -7.39 7.77
CA LEU A 284 -2.87 -8.27 6.61
C LEU A 284 -3.03 -9.74 7.03
N ASP A 285 -2.25 -10.20 8.02
CA ASP A 285 -2.36 -11.55 8.59
C ASP A 285 -3.78 -11.80 9.14
N ARG A 286 -4.34 -10.82 9.88
CA ARG A 286 -5.68 -10.93 10.47
C ARG A 286 -6.80 -10.98 9.41
N MET A 287 -6.55 -10.43 8.23
CA MET A 287 -7.44 -10.47 7.07
C MET A 287 -7.14 -11.64 6.12
N ALA A 288 -6.07 -12.41 6.38
CA ALA A 288 -5.54 -13.44 5.48
C ALA A 288 -5.23 -12.88 4.07
N LEU A 289 -4.72 -11.65 4.00
CA LEU A 289 -4.30 -11.01 2.75
C LEU A 289 -2.78 -11.09 2.61
N GLU A 290 -2.31 -11.72 1.54
CA GLU A 290 -0.90 -11.68 1.18
C GLU A 290 -0.61 -10.38 0.39
N PRO A 291 0.40 -9.56 0.76
CA PRO A 291 0.76 -8.35 0.03
C PRO A 291 1.47 -8.67 -1.30
N LEU A 292 1.15 -7.97 -2.39
CA LEU A 292 1.77 -8.23 -3.69
C LEU A 292 3.25 -7.82 -3.72
N LEU A 293 3.60 -6.76 -2.99
CA LEU A 293 4.95 -6.20 -2.94
C LEU A 293 5.46 -6.01 -1.51
N ASP A 294 6.77 -6.18 -1.32
CA ASP A 294 7.49 -5.86 -0.09
C ASP A 294 8.76 -5.05 -0.39
N TYR A 295 8.57 -3.82 -0.89
CA TYR A 295 9.66 -2.88 -1.17
C TYR A 295 9.98 -1.92 -0.02
N LYS A 296 9.51 -2.25 1.19
CA LYS A 296 9.73 -1.43 2.39
C LYS A 296 9.28 0.02 2.23
N LEU A 297 8.25 0.26 1.41
CA LEU A 297 7.68 1.59 1.15
C LEU A 297 6.98 2.15 2.40
N ARG A 298 7.06 3.48 2.55
CA ARG A 298 6.54 4.23 3.71
C ARG A 298 5.86 5.54 3.35
N TYR A 299 5.69 5.79 2.05
CA TYR A 299 5.25 7.08 1.54
C TYR A 299 3.75 7.32 1.76
N GLY A 300 2.92 6.33 1.46
CA GLY A 300 1.45 6.46 1.48
C GLY A 300 0.91 6.95 0.14
N GLU A 301 -0.20 7.68 0.17
CA GLU A 301 -0.81 8.30 -1.02
C GLU A 301 -1.19 7.33 -2.14
N ALA A 302 -1.55 6.08 -1.82
CA ALA A 302 -1.81 5.02 -2.81
C ALA A 302 -0.57 4.56 -3.61
N THR A 303 0.63 4.99 -3.24
CA THR A 303 1.87 4.73 -4.01
C THR A 303 2.18 3.24 -4.14
N GLY A 304 2.09 2.47 -3.04
CA GLY A 304 2.35 1.04 -3.06
C GLY A 304 1.29 0.25 -3.82
N ALA A 305 0.02 0.65 -3.71
CA ALA A 305 -1.06 0.11 -4.53
C ALA A 305 -0.83 0.40 -6.02
N LEU A 306 -0.47 1.63 -6.38
CA LEU A 306 -0.21 2.01 -7.78
C LEU A 306 1.00 1.28 -8.38
N LEU A 307 2.03 0.98 -7.58
CA LEU A 307 3.15 0.13 -8.01
C LEU A 307 2.75 -1.33 -8.23
N ALA A 308 1.72 -1.82 -7.52
CA ALA A 308 1.19 -3.17 -7.67
C ALA A 308 0.13 -3.27 -8.79
N LEU A 309 -0.51 -2.16 -9.16
CA LEU A 309 -1.52 -2.10 -10.23
C LEU A 309 -1.08 -2.74 -11.56
N PRO A 310 0.12 -2.49 -12.11
CA PRO A 310 0.55 -3.13 -13.36
C PRO A 310 0.65 -4.67 -13.25
N ILE A 311 0.91 -5.21 -12.06
CA ILE A 311 0.92 -6.68 -11.83
C ILE A 311 -0.51 -7.23 -11.92
N VAL A 312 -1.49 -6.52 -11.36
CA VAL A 312 -2.91 -6.87 -11.45
C VAL A 312 -3.41 -6.77 -12.89
N GLN A 313 -3.05 -5.70 -13.60
CA GLN A 313 -3.36 -5.53 -15.03
C GLN A 313 -2.75 -6.64 -15.89
N ALA A 314 -1.49 -7.01 -15.62
CA ALA A 314 -0.82 -8.10 -16.33
C ALA A 314 -1.50 -9.45 -16.08
N ALA A 315 -1.85 -9.78 -14.83
CA ALA A 315 -2.60 -10.99 -14.51
C ALA A 315 -3.95 -11.04 -15.23
N ALA A 316 -4.68 -9.92 -15.27
CA ALA A 316 -5.95 -9.81 -15.98
C ALA A 316 -5.79 -10.03 -17.49
N CYS A 317 -4.79 -9.37 -18.09
CA CYS A 317 -4.48 -9.45 -19.51
C CYS A 317 -4.07 -10.88 -19.93
N LEU A 318 -3.14 -11.50 -19.20
CA LEU A 318 -2.70 -12.86 -19.48
C LEU A 318 -3.86 -13.86 -19.39
N ALA A 319 -4.70 -13.76 -18.36
CA ALA A 319 -5.84 -14.66 -18.21
C ALA A 319 -6.90 -14.47 -19.32
N ALA A 320 -7.06 -13.24 -19.82
CA ALA A 320 -8.01 -12.92 -20.88
C ALA A 320 -7.50 -13.34 -22.26
N GLU A 321 -6.26 -13.00 -22.59
CA GLU A 321 -5.73 -12.98 -23.96
C GLU A 321 -4.78 -14.15 -24.30
N LEU A 322 -4.16 -14.80 -23.31
CA LEU A 322 -3.24 -15.90 -23.59
C LEU A 322 -4.03 -17.06 -24.25
N PRO A 323 -3.64 -17.51 -25.47
CA PRO A 323 -4.36 -18.56 -26.15
C PRO A 323 -4.25 -19.85 -25.35
N VAL A 324 -5.29 -20.67 -25.42
CA VAL A 324 -5.21 -22.04 -24.93
C VAL A 324 -4.40 -22.80 -25.97
N GLU A 325 -3.33 -23.48 -25.55
CA GLU A 325 -2.67 -24.46 -26.39
C GLU A 325 -3.72 -25.51 -26.75
N ASP A 326 -4.05 -25.59 -28.04
CA ASP A 326 -4.79 -26.75 -28.53
C ASP A 326 -3.95 -27.97 -28.19
N GLU A 327 -4.61 -29.04 -27.71
CA GLU A 327 -3.96 -30.35 -27.67
C GLU A 327 -3.38 -30.54 -29.06
N LYS A 328 -2.04 -30.54 -29.18
CA LYS A 328 -1.41 -31.01 -30.39
C LYS A 328 -2.05 -32.37 -30.65
N ALA A 329 -2.83 -32.48 -31.71
CA ALA A 329 -3.12 -33.76 -32.28
C ALA A 329 -1.74 -34.37 -32.53
N ASP A 330 -1.38 -35.38 -31.74
CA ASP A 330 -0.26 -36.27 -32.03
C ASP A 330 -0.63 -37.07 -33.30
N GLU A 331 -0.79 -36.37 -34.42
CA GLU A 331 -0.75 -36.91 -35.77
C GLU A 331 0.62 -36.54 -36.34
N ASP A 332 1.65 -37.24 -35.86
CA ASP A 332 2.82 -37.69 -36.61
C ASP A 332 3.94 -38.12 -35.65
N ALA A 333 3.68 -39.17 -34.88
CA ALA A 333 4.72 -40.01 -34.29
C ALA A 333 4.64 -41.41 -34.90
N ALA A 334 4.99 -41.51 -36.19
CA ALA A 334 5.27 -42.81 -36.80
C ALA A 334 6.51 -43.43 -36.12
N PRO A 335 6.46 -44.68 -35.62
CA PRO A 335 7.65 -45.34 -35.12
C PRO A 335 8.36 -46.01 -36.31
N SER A 336 9.49 -45.45 -36.74
CA SER A 336 10.44 -46.20 -37.60
C SER A 336 11.82 -46.22 -36.97
N LEU A 337 12.03 -47.16 -36.05
CA LEU A 337 13.37 -47.67 -35.74
C LEU A 337 13.56 -48.99 -36.48
N THR A 338 14.11 -48.88 -37.68
CA THR A 338 14.60 -50.00 -38.47
C THR A 338 15.80 -50.61 -37.75
N LYS A 339 15.60 -51.79 -37.12
CA LYS A 339 16.71 -52.66 -36.70
C LYS A 339 17.40 -53.19 -37.96
N GLN A 340 18.63 -52.75 -38.21
CA GLN A 340 19.56 -53.48 -39.07
C GLN A 340 20.07 -54.71 -38.31
N THR A 341 19.74 -55.89 -38.83
CA THR A 341 20.39 -57.15 -38.48
C THR A 341 21.51 -57.44 -39.48
N THR A 342 22.72 -57.65 -39.00
CA THR A 342 23.74 -58.46 -39.68
C THR A 342 24.05 -59.69 -38.82
N PRO A 343 24.24 -60.87 -39.43
CA PRO A 343 24.35 -62.13 -38.71
C PRO A 343 25.82 -62.52 -38.47
N THR A 344 26.11 -63.11 -37.33
CA THR A 344 27.29 -63.97 -37.15
C THR A 344 26.89 -65.21 -36.38
N ASP A 345 27.26 -66.34 -36.99
CA ASP A 345 27.01 -67.71 -36.58
C ASP A 345 28.23 -68.29 -35.86
N ALA A 346 27.99 -69.37 -35.12
CA ALA A 346 28.90 -70.39 -34.59
C ALA A 346 29.74 -70.12 -33.32
N GLY A 347 29.58 -71.03 -32.35
CA GLY A 347 30.73 -71.61 -31.64
C GLY A 347 30.68 -71.68 -30.11
N ASP A 348 30.08 -72.74 -29.59
CA ASP A 348 30.48 -73.60 -28.46
C ASP A 348 31.40 -73.13 -27.30
N ALA A 349 30.89 -73.43 -26.09
CA ALA A 349 31.52 -74.13 -24.95
C ALA A 349 32.63 -73.50 -24.07
N GLU A 350 32.22 -73.40 -22.78
CA GLU A 350 32.93 -73.77 -21.54
C GLU A 350 34.15 -73.03 -20.96
N ALA A 351 33.99 -72.77 -19.65
CA ALA A 351 34.94 -72.88 -18.54
C ALA A 351 35.93 -71.74 -18.19
N ASP A 352 35.63 -71.14 -17.03
CA ASP A 352 36.49 -70.97 -15.84
C ASP A 352 37.62 -69.92 -15.79
N SER A 353 37.70 -69.34 -14.59
CA SER A 353 38.84 -68.77 -13.88
C SER A 353 39.13 -67.24 -13.88
N THR A 354 38.99 -66.72 -12.65
CA THR A 354 39.86 -65.80 -11.89
C THR A 354 39.83 -64.27 -12.09
N ALA A 355 39.47 -63.59 -10.98
CA ALA A 355 40.03 -62.36 -10.37
C ALA A 355 39.89 -61.02 -11.15
N ASP A 356 39.54 -59.87 -10.58
CA ASP A 356 39.79 -59.31 -9.24
C ASP A 356 38.64 -58.41 -8.71
N ASP A 357 38.60 -58.34 -7.38
CA ASP A 357 37.87 -57.49 -6.39
C ASP A 357 38.24 -55.96 -6.58
N PRO A 358 37.66 -54.92 -5.90
CA PRO A 358 37.13 -55.02 -4.55
C PRO A 358 36.03 -54.08 -3.97
N TRP A 359 35.42 -54.55 -2.87
CA TRP A 359 34.62 -53.87 -1.81
C TRP A 359 33.20 -53.40 -2.19
N LEU A 360 32.07 -54.06 -1.84
CA LEU A 360 31.54 -54.51 -0.51
C LEU A 360 31.61 -53.37 0.54
N THR A 361 30.61 -52.95 1.32
CA THR A 361 29.22 -53.36 1.66
C THR A 361 28.72 -52.29 2.66
N ASP A 362 27.44 -51.90 2.68
CA ASP A 362 26.39 -52.29 3.67
C ASP A 362 26.70 -51.90 5.14
N ASP A 363 25.78 -51.61 6.05
CA ASP A 363 24.33 -51.37 6.01
C ASP A 363 23.90 -50.98 7.46
N THR A 364 22.69 -50.42 7.60
CA THR A 364 21.76 -50.53 8.76
C THR A 364 22.06 -49.93 10.17
N ALA A 365 21.29 -48.86 10.47
CA ALA A 365 20.17 -48.77 11.44
C ALA A 365 20.32 -48.78 13.00
N ILE A 366 19.50 -47.88 13.61
CA ILE A 366 18.74 -47.91 14.89
C ILE A 366 19.24 -47.11 16.15
N GLU A 367 18.41 -46.09 16.49
CA GLU A 367 17.96 -45.48 17.77
C GLU A 367 18.83 -44.74 18.83
N ALA A 368 18.22 -43.61 19.25
CA ALA A 368 18.07 -43.01 20.60
C ALA A 368 19.21 -42.18 21.25
N GLY A 369 18.83 -40.93 21.60
CA GLY A 369 19.27 -40.24 22.81
C GLY A 369 20.39 -39.21 22.64
N GLY A 370 20.08 -37.93 22.90
CA GLY A 370 21.11 -36.90 23.09
C GLY A 370 20.63 -35.48 22.82
N GLU A 371 20.50 -34.70 23.88
CA GLU A 371 20.25 -33.25 23.91
C GLU A 371 21.31 -32.47 23.11
N PRO A 372 20.95 -31.45 22.30
CA PRO A 372 21.96 -30.68 21.55
C PRO A 372 22.66 -29.65 22.45
N PRO A 373 23.98 -29.42 22.26
CA PRO A 373 24.74 -28.45 23.06
C PRO A 373 24.43 -27.00 22.66
N SER A 374 24.53 -26.11 23.64
CA SER A 374 24.37 -24.65 23.53
C SER A 374 25.40 -24.02 22.55
N PRO A 375 25.02 -23.01 21.73
CA PRO A 375 25.96 -22.35 20.83
C PRO A 375 26.91 -21.39 21.55
N ALA A 376 28.17 -21.36 21.09
CA ALA A 376 29.21 -20.41 21.48
C ALA A 376 28.97 -19.01 20.89
N PRO A 377 29.49 -17.92 21.50
CA PRO A 377 29.15 -16.54 21.15
C PRO A 377 29.77 -16.05 19.83
N ASP A 378 29.00 -15.22 19.12
CA ASP A 378 29.32 -14.61 17.83
C ASP A 378 30.58 -13.72 17.85
N ALA A 379 31.39 -13.86 16.80
CA ALA A 379 32.50 -12.95 16.47
C ALA A 379 31.97 -11.68 15.76
N PRO A 380 32.57 -10.50 15.99
CA PRO A 380 32.11 -9.25 15.40
C PRO A 380 32.44 -9.15 13.89
N PRO A 381 31.64 -8.39 13.11
CA PRO A 381 31.83 -8.26 11.66
C PRO A 381 33.06 -7.40 11.31
N PRO A 382 33.70 -7.63 10.15
CA PRO A 382 34.89 -6.88 9.74
C PRO A 382 34.54 -5.45 9.28
N ALA A 383 35.44 -4.52 9.62
CA ALA A 383 35.37 -3.11 9.26
C ALA A 383 35.51 -2.89 7.74
N GLY A 384 34.63 -2.05 7.17
CA GLY A 384 34.72 -1.58 5.78
C GLY A 384 35.81 -0.51 5.60
N PRO A 385 36.38 -0.37 4.39
CA PRO A 385 37.46 0.59 4.17
C PRO A 385 36.92 2.01 3.92
N GLU A 386 37.46 2.98 4.68
CA GLU A 386 37.34 4.40 4.42
C GLU A 386 38.28 4.87 3.29
N ALA A 387 37.72 5.77 2.48
CA ALA A 387 38.26 6.75 1.56
C ALA A 387 39.78 6.91 1.35
N ALA A 388 40.18 6.92 0.08
CA ALA A 388 41.37 7.63 -0.39
C ALA A 388 41.13 8.30 -1.76
N GLY A 389 41.37 9.62 -1.82
CA GLY A 389 42.16 10.25 -2.88
C GLY A 389 41.46 10.70 -4.17
N ARG A 390 41.17 12.01 -4.25
CA ARG A 390 40.89 12.76 -5.49
C ARG A 390 42.06 12.69 -6.49
N ARG A 391 41.75 12.58 -7.79
CA ARG A 391 42.43 13.36 -8.85
C ARG A 391 41.57 13.50 -10.12
N ALA A 392 41.72 14.68 -10.71
CA ALA A 392 40.90 15.29 -11.75
C ALA A 392 40.98 14.61 -13.12
N LEU A 393 39.88 14.70 -13.88
CA LEU A 393 39.86 14.66 -15.34
C LEU A 393 38.79 15.67 -15.83
N ALA A 394 39.14 16.35 -16.91
CA ALA A 394 38.55 17.57 -17.42
C ALA A 394 37.21 17.36 -18.14
N ASP A 395 36.32 18.35 -18.00
CA ASP A 395 35.10 18.52 -18.78
C ASP A 395 35.39 19.21 -20.13
N ASP A 396 34.75 18.72 -21.19
CA ASP A 396 34.40 19.52 -22.36
C ASP A 396 32.92 19.27 -22.73
N ALA A 397 32.20 20.39 -22.82
CA ALA A 397 30.92 20.71 -23.48
C ALA A 397 29.73 19.71 -23.51
N ALA A 398 28.61 20.11 -22.86
CA ALA A 398 27.42 20.71 -23.52
C ALA A 398 26.18 20.70 -22.58
N GLY A 399 25.56 21.87 -22.37
CA GLY A 399 24.53 22.13 -21.34
C GLY A 399 23.10 21.63 -21.63
N PRO A 400 22.12 22.05 -20.79
CA PRO A 400 21.27 23.16 -21.24
C PRO A 400 20.89 24.21 -20.15
N ARG A 401 20.90 25.47 -20.63
CA ARG A 401 20.11 26.68 -20.31
C ARG A 401 19.33 26.77 -18.98
N VAL A 402 19.79 27.68 -18.12
CA VAL A 402 19.03 28.33 -17.04
C VAL A 402 18.57 29.71 -17.51
N ILE A 403 17.31 30.06 -17.20
CA ILE A 403 16.69 31.36 -17.44
C ILE A 403 17.06 32.29 -16.27
N GLU A 404 17.81 33.35 -16.52
CA GLU A 404 18.07 34.43 -15.56
C GLU A 404 16.94 35.47 -15.56
N TYR A 405 16.43 35.80 -14.38
CA TYR A 405 15.61 37.00 -14.15
C TYR A 405 16.55 38.20 -13.97
N GLY A 406 16.54 39.11 -14.95
CA GLY A 406 17.21 40.40 -14.87
C GLY A 406 16.46 41.37 -13.96
N GLY A 407 17.17 41.94 -12.99
CA GLY A 407 16.77 43.16 -12.31
C GLY A 407 17.14 44.39 -13.13
N SER A 408 16.28 45.40 -13.11
CA SER A 408 16.64 46.78 -13.42
C SER A 408 16.01 47.71 -12.39
N GLY A 409 16.89 48.47 -11.73
CA GLY A 409 16.50 49.60 -10.89
C GLY A 409 16.20 50.84 -11.75
N GLY A 410 15.41 51.74 -11.18
CA GLY A 410 15.15 53.06 -11.74
C GLY A 410 14.21 53.83 -10.81
N GLY A 411 14.79 54.65 -9.93
CA GLY A 411 14.03 55.55 -9.06
C GLY A 411 13.55 56.80 -9.81
N PHE A 412 12.44 57.37 -9.35
CA PHE A 412 12.07 58.75 -9.61
C PHE A 412 11.21 59.31 -8.47
N VAL A 413 11.55 60.53 -8.03
CA VAL A 413 10.93 61.33 -6.96
C VAL A 413 10.01 62.37 -7.61
N PRO A 414 8.91 62.79 -6.96
CA PRO A 414 8.85 64.22 -6.57
C PRO A 414 8.17 64.47 -5.20
N GLY A 415 8.65 65.49 -4.47
CA GLY A 415 7.91 66.20 -3.39
C GLY A 415 7.25 67.48 -3.93
N PRO A 416 6.93 68.49 -3.08
CA PRO A 416 5.67 68.60 -2.30
C PRO A 416 4.87 69.92 -2.55
N GLY A 417 3.72 70.07 -1.86
CA GLY A 417 2.92 71.31 -1.69
C GLY A 417 1.59 71.33 -2.47
N ASP A 418 0.42 71.77 -1.99
CA ASP A 418 0.03 72.53 -0.79
C ASP A 418 -1.47 72.38 -0.48
N ASP A 419 -1.79 72.54 0.80
CA ASP A 419 -2.94 73.19 1.46
C ASP A 419 -4.39 73.05 0.94
N SER A 420 -5.26 72.47 1.80
CA SER A 420 -6.21 73.27 2.60
C SER A 420 -7.06 72.38 3.54
N GLY A 421 -6.91 72.60 4.85
CA GLY A 421 -7.88 72.16 5.87
C GLY A 421 -9.08 73.12 5.99
N PRO A 422 -9.81 73.18 7.14
CA PRO A 422 -9.57 72.43 8.38
C PRO A 422 -10.83 71.96 9.16
N ALA A 423 -10.52 71.27 10.27
CA ALA A 423 -11.12 71.35 11.61
C ALA A 423 -12.33 70.48 12.00
N GLY A 424 -12.12 69.73 13.09
CA GLY A 424 -13.17 69.07 13.87
C GLY A 424 -12.65 68.18 15.01
N VAL A 425 -11.83 68.72 15.91
CA VAL A 425 -11.43 68.07 17.18
C VAL A 425 -12.53 68.26 18.22
N SER A 426 -12.97 67.19 18.89
CA SER A 426 -13.45 67.29 20.27
C SER A 426 -13.42 65.95 21.02
N THR A 427 -12.56 65.90 22.03
CA THR A 427 -12.71 65.20 23.32
C THR A 427 -11.96 66.07 24.32
N PRO A 428 -12.39 66.21 25.59
CA PRO A 428 -12.05 65.16 26.56
C PRO A 428 -12.99 64.98 27.77
N THR A 429 -12.62 63.96 28.56
CA THR A 429 -12.79 63.75 30.01
C THR A 429 -14.14 63.34 30.61
N ARG A 430 -14.20 62.09 31.09
CA ARG A 430 -13.98 61.81 32.52
C ARG A 430 -13.37 60.43 32.73
#